data_AF-J9BQW3-F1
#
_entry.id   AF-J9BQW3-F1
#
_cell.length_a   1.000
_cell.length_b   1.000
_cell.length_c   1.000
_cell.angle_alpha   90.00
_cell.angle_beta   90.00
_cell.angle_gamma   90.00
#
_symmetry.space_group_name_H-M   'P 1'
#
loop_
_entity.id
_entity.type
_entity.pdbx_description
1 polymer ?
#
loop_
_entity_poly.entity_id
_entity_poly.type
_entity_poly.pdbx_seq_one_letter_code
_entity_poly.pdbx_strand_id
1 'polypeptide(L)'
;FTQMGRYSDSSEQRFRQLFEREFDWMEFNLFLMRQRFGESARKAIAIDASYISKSGKKTPYIGKFWSGCASAMKRGLEILGIGIVDIDSRDCMMLRAEQTP
;
A
#
# COMPACT_ATOMS: atom_id res chain seq x y z
N PHE A 1 3.49 -2.02 -14.23
CA PHE A 1 2.27 -2.72 -14.64
C PHE A 1 2.48 -3.27 -16.05
N THR A 2 2.55 -4.58 -16.21
CA THR A 2 2.88 -5.20 -17.51
C THR A 2 1.98 -6.38 -17.89
N GLN A 3 0.87 -6.61 -17.17
CA GLN A 3 -0.02 -7.76 -17.43
C GLN A 3 -1.51 -7.46 -17.18
N MET A 4 -1.92 -6.20 -16.98
CA MET A 4 -3.33 -5.89 -16.67
C MET A 4 -4.23 -5.94 -17.92
N GLY A 5 -3.66 -5.77 -19.11
CA GLY A 5 -4.36 -5.93 -20.38
C GLY A 5 -4.81 -7.37 -20.64
N ARG A 6 -4.28 -8.36 -19.92
CA ARG A 6 -4.79 -9.75 -19.99
C ARG A 6 -6.16 -9.92 -19.33
N TYR A 7 -6.52 -9.00 -18.43
CA TYR A 7 -7.71 -9.08 -17.59
C TYR A 7 -8.73 -7.98 -17.90
N SER A 8 -8.57 -7.27 -19.02
CA SER A 8 -9.47 -6.20 -19.43
C SER A 8 -9.42 -5.95 -20.93
N ASP A 9 -10.40 -5.23 -21.46
CA ASP A 9 -10.41 -4.75 -22.86
C ASP A 9 -9.48 -3.53 -23.08
N SER A 10 -8.64 -3.16 -22.11
CA SER A 10 -7.72 -2.02 -22.19
C SER A 10 -6.27 -2.45 -22.42
N SER A 11 -5.50 -1.64 -23.15
CA SER A 11 -4.09 -1.92 -23.45
C SER A 11 -3.16 -1.62 -22.26
N GLU A 12 -1.99 -2.27 -22.21
CA GLU A 12 -0.95 -1.97 -21.21
C GLU A 12 -0.51 -0.50 -21.23
N GLN A 13 -0.51 0.13 -22.41
CA GLN A 13 -0.21 1.55 -22.55
C GLN A 13 -1.23 2.42 -21.83
N ARG A 14 -2.52 2.10 -21.96
CA ARG A 14 -3.59 2.83 -21.28
C ARG A 14 -3.46 2.77 -19.77
N PHE A 15 -3.15 1.58 -19.24
CA PHE A 15 -2.90 1.44 -17.81
C PHE A 15 -1.70 2.26 -17.35
N ARG A 16 -0.58 2.22 -18.07
CA ARG A 16 0.61 3.01 -17.70
C ARG A 16 0.29 4.51 -17.64
N GLN A 17 -0.39 5.03 -18.65
CA GLN A 17 -0.83 6.42 -18.69
C GLN A 17 -1.78 6.76 -17.54
N LEU A 18 -2.69 5.84 -17.17
CA LEU A 18 -3.59 6.04 -16.05
C LEU A 18 -2.84 6.12 -14.71
N PHE A 19 -1.88 5.22 -14.48
CA PHE A 19 -1.07 5.20 -13.25
C PHE A 19 -0.06 6.36 -13.15
N GLU A 20 0.22 7.05 -14.25
CA GLU A 20 1.02 8.28 -14.26
C GLU A 20 0.20 9.52 -13.84
N ARG A 21 -1.14 9.43 -13.82
CA ARG A 21 -1.99 10.52 -13.37
C ARG A 21 -2.00 10.61 -11.85
N GLU A 22 -1.94 11.83 -11.34
CA GLU A 22 -2.19 12.08 -9.93
C GLU A 22 -3.62 11.66 -9.56
N PHE A 23 -3.73 11.03 -8.40
CA PHE A 23 -4.99 10.58 -7.85
C PHE A 23 -4.91 10.67 -6.33
N ASP A 24 -5.94 11.22 -5.70
CA ASP A 24 -6.01 11.27 -4.24
C ASP A 24 -6.46 9.90 -3.69
N TRP A 25 -5.48 9.02 -3.55
CA TRP A 25 -5.68 7.70 -2.96
C TRP A 25 -6.17 7.79 -1.51
N MET A 26 -5.80 8.85 -0.78
CA MET A 26 -6.17 8.99 0.62
C MET A 26 -7.66 9.32 0.74
N GLU A 27 -8.14 10.32 0.00
CA GLU A 27 -9.55 10.69 -0.02
C GLU A 27 -10.41 9.51 -0.50
N PHE A 28 -10.00 8.84 -1.57
CA PHE A 28 -10.73 7.69 -2.10
C PHE A 28 -10.80 6.53 -1.09
N ASN A 29 -9.69 6.19 -0.43
CA ASN A 29 -9.68 5.12 0.57
C ASN A 29 -10.48 5.51 1.83
N LEU A 30 -10.48 6.78 2.22
CA LEU A 30 -11.34 7.29 3.29
C LEU A 30 -12.82 7.20 2.92
N PHE A 31 -13.18 7.50 1.69
CA PHE A 31 -14.54 7.33 1.18
C PHE A 31 -14.98 5.86 1.26
N LEU A 32 -14.15 4.92 0.77
CA LEU A 32 -14.44 3.49 0.85
C LEU A 32 -14.54 3.01 2.31
N MET A 33 -13.67 3.49 3.19
CA MET A 33 -13.70 3.19 4.61
C MET A 33 -15.02 3.63 5.25
N ARG A 34 -15.49 4.85 4.98
CA ARG A 34 -16.79 5.34 5.49
C ARG A 34 -17.95 4.51 4.97
N GLN A 35 -17.90 4.10 3.70
CA GLN A 35 -18.92 3.24 3.11
C GLN A 35 -18.93 1.83 3.73
N ARG A 36 -17.74 1.31 4.11
CA ARG A 36 -17.59 -0.04 4.68
C ARG A 36 -17.87 -0.14 6.17
N PHE A 37 -17.41 0.84 6.96
CA PHE A 37 -17.45 0.83 8.43
C PHE A 37 -18.43 1.85 9.03
N GLY A 38 -18.97 2.77 8.22
CA GLY A 38 -19.82 3.86 8.70
C GLY A 38 -19.05 4.91 9.52
N GLU A 39 -19.73 5.99 9.89
CA GLU A 39 -19.09 7.11 10.58
C GLU A 39 -18.90 6.87 12.09
N SER A 40 -19.88 6.26 12.75
CA SER A 40 -19.99 6.23 14.22
C SER A 40 -19.28 5.07 14.94
N ALA A 41 -18.49 4.27 14.25
CA ALA A 41 -17.79 3.14 14.86
C ALA A 41 -16.46 3.55 15.51
N ARG A 42 -16.06 2.86 16.58
CA ARG A 42 -14.76 3.07 17.23
C ARG A 42 -13.65 2.58 16.32
N LYS A 43 -12.77 3.50 15.92
CA LYS A 43 -11.69 3.22 14.97
C LYS A 43 -10.33 3.41 15.62
N ALA A 44 -9.38 2.54 15.26
CA ALA A 44 -7.98 2.69 15.59
C ALA A 44 -7.16 2.85 14.31
N ILE A 45 -6.07 3.61 14.37
CA ILE A 45 -5.11 3.72 13.27
C ILE A 45 -3.94 2.79 13.58
N ALA A 46 -3.63 1.91 12.64
CA ALA A 46 -2.47 1.06 12.66
C ALA A 46 -1.39 1.68 11.77
N ILE A 47 -0.19 1.87 12.32
CA ILE A 47 0.98 2.34 11.57
C ILE A 47 2.04 1.26 11.73
N ASP A 48 2.51 0.72 10.61
CA ASP A 48 3.51 -0.35 10.61
C ASP A 48 4.53 -0.14 9.49
N ALA A 49 5.81 -0.33 9.81
CA ALA A 49 6.89 -0.33 8.84
C ALA A 49 7.16 -1.76 8.38
N SER A 50 7.15 -1.97 7.07
CA SER A 50 7.23 -3.28 6.46
C SER A 50 8.37 -3.37 5.44
N TYR A 51 9.04 -4.53 5.41
CA TYR A 51 10.13 -4.82 4.47
C TYR A 51 9.60 -5.31 3.12
N ILE A 52 10.11 -4.72 2.03
CA ILE A 52 9.90 -5.20 0.66
C ILE A 52 11.23 -5.64 0.06
N SER A 53 11.32 -6.92 -0.33
CA SER A 53 12.46 -7.43 -1.07
C SER A 53 12.51 -6.87 -2.49
N LYS A 54 13.69 -6.43 -2.94
CA LYS A 54 13.91 -6.00 -4.33
C LYS A 54 15.17 -6.64 -4.93
N SER A 55 15.01 -7.15 -6.14
CA SER A 55 16.12 -7.60 -6.99
C SER A 55 16.71 -6.42 -7.77
N GLY A 56 18.03 -6.44 -7.98
CA GLY A 56 18.72 -5.45 -8.80
C GLY A 56 19.42 -4.34 -8.00
N LYS A 57 20.12 -3.47 -8.75
CA LYS A 57 20.99 -2.41 -8.21
C LYS A 57 20.52 -0.98 -8.55
N LYS A 58 19.48 -0.85 -9.38
CA LYS A 58 18.99 0.44 -9.91
C LYS A 58 17.74 0.99 -9.19
N THR A 59 17.26 0.32 -8.14
CA THR A 59 16.14 0.84 -7.36
C THR A 59 16.69 1.85 -6.36
N PRO A 60 16.22 3.12 -6.39
CA PRO A 60 16.56 4.11 -5.38
C PRO A 60 16.15 3.66 -3.97
N TYR A 61 16.74 4.27 -2.95
CA TYR A 61 16.34 4.08 -1.53
C TYR A 61 16.48 2.63 -1.02
N ILE A 62 17.38 1.84 -1.63
CA ILE A 62 17.71 0.53 -1.10
C ILE A 62 18.58 0.69 0.14
N GLY A 63 18.06 0.20 1.27
CA GLY A 63 18.73 0.13 2.56
C GLY A 63 18.78 -1.29 3.11
N LYS A 64 19.06 -1.40 4.42
CA LYS A 64 18.86 -2.63 5.19
C LYS A 64 17.74 -2.36 6.20
N PHE A 65 16.69 -3.16 6.13
CA PHE A 65 15.51 -3.03 6.99
C PHE A 65 15.16 -4.38 7.63
N TRP A 66 14.47 -4.33 8.77
CA TRP A 66 14.09 -5.54 9.49
C TRP A 66 13.04 -6.33 8.71
N SER A 67 13.30 -7.60 8.43
CA SER A 67 12.32 -8.52 7.86
C SER A 67 11.80 -9.43 8.96
N GLY A 68 10.52 -9.25 9.34
CA GLY A 68 9.87 -10.13 10.32
C GLY A 68 9.93 -11.61 9.93
N CYS A 69 9.65 -11.93 8.66
CA CYS A 69 9.68 -13.32 8.17
C CYS A 69 11.06 -13.98 8.25
N ALA A 70 12.14 -13.21 8.07
CA ALA A 70 13.50 -13.74 8.17
C ALA A 70 14.11 -13.56 9.56
N SER A 71 13.44 -12.84 10.46
CA SER A 71 13.94 -12.41 11.77
C SER A 71 15.35 -11.81 11.68
N ALA A 72 15.59 -11.00 10.63
CA ALA A 72 16.90 -10.44 10.34
C ALA A 72 16.81 -9.15 9.52
N MET A 73 17.86 -8.34 9.59
CA MET A 73 18.05 -7.18 8.72
C MET A 73 18.38 -7.64 7.30
N LYS A 74 17.56 -7.25 6.32
CA LYS A 74 17.71 -7.61 4.90
C LYS A 74 17.83 -6.40 4.01
N ARG A 75 18.60 -6.55 2.94
CA ARG A 75 18.67 -5.53 1.87
C ARG A 75 17.32 -5.46 1.15
N GLY A 76 16.76 -4.26 1.02
CA GLY A 76 15.49 -4.04 0.35
C GLY A 76 14.98 -2.61 0.54
N LEU A 77 13.67 -2.44 0.45
CA LEU A 77 12.98 -1.19 0.73
C LEU A 77 12.17 -1.33 2.01
N GLU A 78 11.88 -0.20 2.64
CA GLU A 78 10.86 -0.09 3.67
C GLU A 78 9.64 0.64 3.11
N ILE A 79 8.47 0.21 3.56
CA ILE A 79 7.21 0.86 3.28
C ILE A 79 6.47 1.07 4.60
N LEU A 80 5.97 2.27 4.82
CA LEU A 80 5.10 2.59 5.94
C LEU A 80 3.65 2.36 5.51
N GLY A 81 3.01 1.37 6.12
CA GLY A 81 1.58 1.13 5.99
C GLY A 81 0.79 1.94 7.01
N ILE A 82 -0.28 2.60 6.57
CA ILE A 82 -1.27 3.25 7.42
C ILE A 82 -2.60 2.56 7.18
N GLY A 83 -3.06 1.80 8.16
CA GLY A 83 -4.34 1.11 8.16
C GLY A 83 -5.30 1.71 9.17
N ILE A 84 -6.58 1.47 8.95
CA ILE A 84 -7.64 1.76 9.91
C ILE A 84 -8.34 0.47 10.29
N VAL A 85 -8.54 0.30 11.59
CA VAL A 85 -9.18 -0.87 12.18
C VAL A 85 -10.49 -0.43 12.79
N ASP A 86 -11.57 -1.09 12.37
CA ASP A 86 -12.86 -0.97 13.03
C ASP A 86 -12.91 -1.98 14.18
N ILE A 87 -12.95 -1.47 15.41
CA ILE A 87 -12.78 -2.29 16.62
C ILE A 87 -13.98 -3.20 16.82
N ASP A 88 -15.16 -2.70 16.50
CA ASP A 88 -16.43 -3.37 16.77
C ASP A 88 -16.64 -4.55 15.80
N SER A 89 -16.33 -4.36 14.51
CA SER A 89 -16.38 -5.43 13.50
C SER A 89 -15.11 -6.29 13.45
N ARG A 90 -14.02 -5.86 14.08
CA ARG A 90 -12.69 -6.51 14.05
C ARG A 90 -12.15 -6.66 12.63
N ASP A 91 -12.44 -5.69 11.77
CA ASP A 91 -12.02 -5.64 10.37
C ASP A 91 -11.07 -4.45 10.15
N CYS A 92 -10.26 -4.51 9.10
CA CYS A 92 -9.30 -3.45 8.77
C CYS A 92 -9.24 -3.13 7.29
N MET A 93 -8.84 -1.89 6.99
CA MET A 93 -8.60 -1.41 5.64
C MET A 93 -7.30 -0.61 5.58
N MET A 94 -6.58 -0.72 4.46
CA MET A 94 -5.40 0.11 4.21
C MET A 94 -5.84 1.49 3.71
N LEU A 95 -5.36 2.55 4.35
CA LEU A 95 -5.60 3.93 3.92
C LEU A 95 -4.48 4.42 3.02
N ARG A 96 -3.22 4.13 3.36
CA ARG A 96 -2.06 4.57 2.59
C ARG A 96 -0.87 3.64 2.79
N ALA A 97 -0.01 3.59 1.78
CA ALA A 97 1.30 2.97 1.88
C ALA A 97 2.32 3.94 1.28
N GLU A 98 3.30 4.36 2.08
CA GLU A 98 4.30 5.35 1.70
C GLU A 98 5.69 4.73 1.77
N GLN A 99 6.48 4.83 0.69
CA GLN A 99 7.85 4.33 0.70
C GLN A 99 8.74 5.31 1.47
N THR A 100 9.47 4.83 2.47
CA THR A 100 10.46 5.66 3.18
C THR A 100 11.77 5.75 2.38
N PRO A 101 12.43 6.93 2.30
CA PRO A 101 13.72 7.11 1.63
C PRO A 101 14.89 6.35 2.26
#